data_AF-A0A1A5IMS1-F1
#
_entry.id   AF-A0A1A5IMS1-F1
#
_cell.length_a   1.000
_cell.length_b   1.000
_cell.length_c   1.000
_cell.angle_alpha   90.00
_cell.angle_beta   90.00
_cell.angle_gamma   90.00
#
_symmetry.space_group_name_H-M   'P 1'
#
loop_
_entity.id
_entity.type
_entity.pdbx_description
1 polymer ?
#
loop_
_entity_poly.entity_id
_entity_poly.type
_entity_poly.pdbx_seq_one_letter_code
_entity_poly.pdbx_strand_id
1 'polypeptide(L)'
;MHAQPLRVLTLLTRHGTEKYPTAWQDLRAMFAHQMPDVAHRMLVIDNSLPVGHGSDLDHGVELIGASNEDWEFSAWDCGINHTGAKLHHYDLIHLATSAFAASGSDYLKLIDAGSLRSLLGLQGALGCIDSHREAVSIFGIRSQAWLRSSFILMNPRQLSSLGSLVSVGRDAPIFSGNPRQPFRDDAPISQAYQQLLLHWLTGDGAGKEAVWHSRFDLTPETLPFFESKTRAILNELMLTNRLLANGCPLVDVTWLAQRARAASTEAEIDVPDWRVQISARARSRRTLTQKLRRWLSKHMSWQ
;
A
#
# COMPACT_ATOMS: atom_id res chain seq x y z
N MET A 1 2.91 27.59 -23.64
CA MET A 1 3.93 26.83 -22.89
C MET A 1 3.31 25.52 -22.47
N HIS A 2 3.74 24.38 -23.01
CA HIS A 2 3.30 23.08 -22.49
C HIS A 2 3.96 22.87 -21.13
N ALA A 3 3.17 22.68 -20.07
CA ALA A 3 3.70 22.33 -18.77
C ALA A 3 4.53 21.04 -18.90
N GLN A 4 5.68 20.97 -18.20
CA GLN A 4 6.50 19.76 -18.23
C GLN A 4 5.67 18.54 -17.77
N PRO A 5 5.88 17.37 -18.38
CA PRO A 5 5.18 16.16 -17.97
C PRO A 5 5.56 15.81 -16.53
N LEU A 6 4.56 15.42 -15.74
CA LEU A 6 4.77 14.92 -14.38
C LEU A 6 5.65 13.66 -14.46
N ARG A 7 6.68 13.57 -13.62
CA ARG A 7 7.62 12.46 -13.57
C ARG A 7 7.31 11.56 -12.38
N VAL A 8 7.08 10.28 -12.65
CA VAL A 8 6.79 9.28 -11.60
C VAL A 8 7.80 8.14 -11.69
N LEU A 9 8.42 7.81 -10.57
CA LEU A 9 9.20 6.58 -10.42
C LEU A 9 8.40 5.55 -9.62
N THR A 10 8.15 4.39 -10.20
CA THR A 10 7.66 3.23 -9.45
C THR A 10 8.83 2.41 -8.91
N LEU A 11 8.79 2.10 -7.62
CA LEU A 11 9.56 1.05 -6.97
C LEU A 11 8.63 -0.18 -6.78
N LEU A 12 8.67 -1.11 -7.73
CA LEU A 12 7.79 -2.28 -7.75
C LEU A 12 8.51 -3.47 -7.15
N THR A 13 8.08 -3.95 -5.99
CA THR A 13 8.62 -5.15 -5.37
C THR A 13 7.89 -6.41 -5.84
N ARG A 14 8.64 -7.47 -6.07
CA ARG A 14 8.11 -8.81 -6.34
C ARG A 14 9.02 -9.88 -5.73
N HIS A 15 8.48 -11.07 -5.55
CA HIS A 15 9.24 -12.26 -5.17
C HIS A 15 9.10 -13.29 -6.28
N GLY A 16 9.99 -13.20 -7.27
CA GLY A 16 9.88 -13.94 -8.53
C GLY A 16 8.62 -13.58 -9.32
N THR A 17 8.32 -14.40 -10.33
CA THR A 17 7.23 -14.18 -11.29
C THR A 17 6.16 -15.26 -11.28
N GLU A 18 6.28 -16.30 -10.44
CA GLU A 18 5.35 -17.44 -10.46
C GLU A 18 3.90 -17.02 -10.17
N LYS A 19 3.69 -16.25 -9.11
CA LYS A 19 2.34 -15.85 -8.67
C LYS A 19 1.75 -14.68 -9.47
N TYR A 20 2.59 -13.75 -9.89
CA TYR A 20 2.18 -12.51 -10.56
C TYR A 20 3.09 -12.22 -11.77
N PRO A 21 3.00 -13.02 -12.85
CA PRO A 21 3.97 -13.00 -13.94
C PRO A 21 3.99 -11.70 -14.75
N THR A 22 2.86 -11.00 -14.82
CA THR A 22 2.67 -9.80 -15.63
C THR A 22 2.63 -8.50 -14.82
N ALA A 23 2.92 -8.55 -13.51
CA ALA A 23 2.64 -7.43 -12.61
C ALA A 23 3.26 -6.09 -13.06
N TRP A 24 4.51 -6.11 -13.55
CA TRP A 24 5.17 -4.89 -13.97
C TRP A 24 4.61 -4.38 -15.32
N GLN A 25 4.29 -5.29 -16.25
CA GLN A 25 3.66 -4.96 -17.52
C GLN A 25 2.26 -4.36 -17.29
N ASP A 26 1.47 -4.98 -16.42
CA ASP A 26 0.12 -4.54 -16.09
C ASP A 26 0.13 -3.15 -15.45
N LEU A 27 1.07 -2.91 -14.53
CA LEU A 27 1.22 -1.61 -13.91
C LEU A 27 1.72 -0.56 -14.92
N ARG A 28 2.62 -0.94 -15.83
CA ARG A 28 3.09 -0.06 -16.90
C ARG A 28 1.95 0.32 -17.87
N ALA A 29 1.14 -0.67 -18.26
CA ALA A 29 -0.03 -0.47 -19.11
C ALA A 29 -1.08 0.42 -18.42
N MET A 30 -1.26 0.27 -17.11
CA MET A 30 -2.13 1.14 -16.31
C MET A 30 -1.71 2.62 -16.41
N PHE A 31 -0.42 2.91 -16.21
CA PHE A 31 0.12 4.27 -16.37
C PHE A 31 -0.06 4.79 -17.79
N ALA A 32 0.33 4.01 -18.80
CA ALA A 32 0.22 4.42 -20.20
C ALA A 32 -1.24 4.70 -20.62
N HIS A 33 -2.20 3.93 -20.12
CA HIS A 33 -3.61 4.07 -20.48
C HIS A 33 -4.30 5.21 -19.72
N GLN A 34 -4.11 5.29 -18.39
CA GLN A 34 -4.86 6.23 -17.53
C GLN A 34 -4.19 7.61 -17.42
N MET A 35 -2.89 7.69 -17.73
CA MET A 35 -2.09 8.91 -17.58
C MET A 35 -0.98 8.99 -18.64
N PRO A 36 -1.34 9.08 -19.94
CA PRO A 36 -0.38 9.07 -21.05
C PRO A 36 0.61 10.24 -21.03
N ASP A 37 0.25 11.37 -20.41
CA ASP A 37 1.10 12.55 -20.31
C ASP A 37 2.08 12.51 -19.11
N VAL A 38 2.10 11.40 -18.36
CA VAL A 38 3.02 11.18 -17.24
C VAL A 38 4.28 10.47 -17.73
N ALA A 39 5.43 11.09 -17.49
CA ALA A 39 6.73 10.48 -17.71
C ALA A 39 7.00 9.44 -16.62
N HIS A 40 6.60 8.19 -16.89
CA HIS A 40 6.73 7.08 -15.95
C HIS A 40 8.05 6.33 -16.16
N ARG A 41 8.76 6.01 -15.07
CA ARG A 41 9.88 5.07 -15.02
C ARG A 41 9.61 4.03 -13.94
N MET A 42 10.20 2.85 -14.07
CA MET A 42 10.01 1.76 -13.11
C MET A 42 11.34 1.10 -12.77
N LEU A 43 11.57 0.91 -11.47
CA LEU A 43 12.55 0.00 -10.93
C LEU A 43 11.79 -1.21 -10.37
N VAL A 44 11.95 -2.35 -11.01
CA VAL A 44 11.48 -3.64 -10.52
C VAL A 44 12.53 -4.19 -9.56
N ILE A 45 12.08 -4.53 -8.36
CA ILE A 45 12.93 -5.01 -7.27
C ILE A 45 12.48 -6.44 -6.98
N ASP A 46 13.28 -7.40 -7.42
CA ASP A 46 12.96 -8.81 -7.29
C ASP A 46 13.74 -9.44 -6.15
N ASN A 47 13.08 -9.64 -5.03
CA ASN A 47 13.70 -10.19 -3.82
C ASN A 47 13.76 -11.73 -3.82
N SER A 48 13.52 -12.39 -4.97
CA SER A 48 13.99 -13.75 -5.22
C SER A 48 15.33 -13.80 -5.94
N LEU A 49 15.85 -12.66 -6.40
CA LEU A 49 17.16 -12.55 -7.05
C LEU A 49 18.22 -12.04 -6.05
N PRO A 50 19.49 -12.45 -6.17
CA PRO A 50 20.53 -12.03 -5.25
C PRO A 50 20.81 -10.53 -5.34
N VAL A 51 21.16 -9.91 -4.21
CA VAL A 51 21.66 -8.53 -4.16
C VAL A 51 22.85 -8.37 -5.11
N GLY A 52 22.84 -7.30 -5.91
CA GLY A 52 23.85 -7.04 -6.95
C GLY A 52 23.47 -7.56 -8.34
N HIS A 53 22.39 -8.34 -8.46
CA HIS A 53 21.78 -8.61 -9.76
C HIS A 53 21.24 -7.29 -10.36
N GLY A 54 21.48 -7.08 -11.65
CA GLY A 54 20.97 -5.93 -12.40
C GLY A 54 20.75 -6.28 -13.87
N SER A 55 19.64 -5.84 -14.45
CA SER A 55 19.37 -5.95 -15.89
C SER A 55 18.32 -4.93 -16.33
N ASP A 56 18.29 -4.63 -17.63
CA ASP A 56 17.21 -3.85 -18.24
C ASP A 56 16.12 -4.82 -18.73
N LEU A 57 14.87 -4.62 -18.28
CA LEU A 57 13.73 -5.41 -18.75
C LEU A 57 13.10 -4.83 -20.00
N ASP A 58 13.03 -3.49 -20.08
CA ASP A 58 12.47 -2.73 -21.20
C ASP A 58 12.94 -1.27 -21.12
N HIS A 59 12.64 -0.46 -22.13
CA HIS A 59 12.92 0.97 -22.12
C HIS A 59 12.24 1.68 -20.94
N GLY A 60 13.05 2.09 -19.95
CA GLY A 60 12.59 2.75 -18.74
C GLY A 60 12.10 1.81 -17.64
N VAL A 61 12.40 0.52 -17.76
CA VAL A 61 12.14 -0.51 -16.76
C VAL A 61 13.43 -1.24 -16.45
N GLU A 62 13.99 -0.94 -15.28
CA GLU A 62 15.18 -1.60 -14.74
C GLU A 62 14.76 -2.71 -13.77
N LEU A 63 15.55 -3.77 -13.69
CA LEU A 63 15.40 -4.86 -12.71
C LEU A 63 16.65 -4.95 -11.83
N ILE A 64 16.44 -5.02 -10.51
CA ILE A 64 17.48 -5.33 -9.55
C ILE A 64 17.07 -6.48 -8.62
N GLY A 65 18.07 -7.21 -8.12
CA GLY A 65 17.88 -8.15 -7.00
C GLY A 65 17.96 -7.45 -5.65
N ALA A 66 17.31 -7.99 -4.63
CA ALA A 66 17.20 -7.34 -3.32
C ALA A 66 17.03 -8.32 -2.15
N SER A 67 17.18 -7.81 -0.92
CA SER A 67 16.92 -8.57 0.31
C SER A 67 15.42 -8.84 0.50
N ASN A 68 15.10 -10.07 0.94
CA ASN A 68 13.76 -10.48 1.36
C ASN A 68 13.62 -10.62 2.90
N GLU A 69 14.56 -10.07 3.68
CA GLU A 69 14.56 -10.20 5.15
C GLU A 69 13.27 -9.67 5.79
N ASP A 70 12.78 -8.53 5.29
CA ASP A 70 11.55 -7.87 5.73
C ASP A 70 10.59 -7.64 4.54
N TRP A 71 10.53 -8.63 3.64
CA TRP A 71 9.61 -8.68 2.50
C TRP A 71 9.73 -7.45 1.58
N GLU A 72 8.63 -6.75 1.30
CA GLU A 72 8.61 -5.58 0.44
C GLU A 72 9.38 -4.39 1.03
N PHE A 73 9.51 -4.30 2.35
CA PHE A 73 10.11 -3.14 3.02
C PHE A 73 11.63 -3.14 2.88
N SER A 74 12.29 -4.28 3.11
CA SER A 74 13.73 -4.42 2.83
C SER A 74 14.04 -4.29 1.35
N ALA A 75 13.15 -4.79 0.48
CA ALA A 75 13.29 -4.66 -0.96
C ALA A 75 13.19 -3.20 -1.40
N TRP A 76 12.20 -2.43 -0.91
CA TRP A 76 12.13 -1.00 -1.19
C TRP A 76 13.33 -0.24 -0.66
N ASP A 77 13.86 -0.57 0.52
CA ASP A 77 15.10 0.04 1.02
C ASP A 77 16.27 -0.20 0.06
N CYS A 78 16.42 -1.41 -0.49
CA CYS A 78 17.39 -1.68 -1.55
C CYS A 78 17.15 -0.79 -2.79
N GLY A 79 15.90 -0.66 -3.25
CA GLY A 79 15.56 0.18 -4.40
C GLY A 79 15.77 1.68 -4.19
N ILE A 80 15.47 2.17 -2.98
CA ILE A 80 15.72 3.56 -2.55
C ILE A 80 17.23 3.82 -2.57
N ASN A 81 18.02 2.92 -1.98
CA ASN A 81 19.49 3.04 -1.96
C ASN A 81 20.11 2.95 -3.36
N HIS A 82 19.62 2.05 -4.21
CA HIS A 82 20.04 1.93 -5.60
C HIS A 82 19.77 3.20 -6.42
N THR A 83 18.59 3.80 -6.23
CA THR A 83 18.21 5.04 -6.91
C THR A 83 18.98 6.25 -6.37
N GLY A 84 19.22 6.29 -5.05
CA GLY A 84 19.94 7.35 -4.36
C GLY A 84 19.33 8.73 -4.57
N ALA A 85 20.19 9.74 -4.75
CA ALA A 85 19.76 11.14 -4.93
C ALA A 85 18.85 11.37 -6.15
N LYS A 86 18.87 10.46 -7.14
CA LYS A 86 18.00 10.54 -8.33
C LYS A 86 16.51 10.43 -7.98
N LEU A 87 16.14 9.96 -6.78
CA LEU A 87 14.75 9.98 -6.30
C LEU A 87 14.16 11.38 -6.38
N HIS A 88 14.94 12.42 -6.08
CA HIS A 88 14.49 13.81 -6.13
C HIS A 88 14.37 14.39 -7.55
N HIS A 89 14.72 13.62 -8.58
CA HIS A 89 14.43 13.98 -9.98
C HIS A 89 12.99 13.62 -10.39
N TYR A 90 12.20 13.00 -9.52
CA TYR A 90 10.81 12.67 -9.79
C TYR A 90 9.89 13.57 -8.96
N ASP A 91 8.69 13.80 -9.47
CA ASP A 91 7.69 14.60 -8.75
C ASP A 91 6.94 13.71 -7.74
N LEU A 92 6.74 12.43 -8.09
CA LEU A 92 6.17 11.41 -7.20
C LEU A 92 6.98 10.12 -7.24
N ILE A 93 7.05 9.46 -6.08
CA ILE A 93 7.50 8.08 -5.94
C ILE A 93 6.29 7.19 -5.67
N HIS A 94 6.22 6.07 -6.37
CA HIS A 94 5.18 5.07 -6.24
C HIS A 94 5.77 3.77 -5.67
N LEU A 95 5.44 3.45 -4.43
CA LEU A 95 5.71 2.14 -3.84
C LEU A 95 4.60 1.18 -4.24
N ALA A 96 4.96 0.06 -4.87
CA ALA A 96 4.02 -0.97 -5.28
C ALA A 96 4.55 -2.36 -4.99
N THR A 97 3.64 -3.31 -4.79
CA THR A 97 3.98 -4.74 -4.77
C THR A 97 3.38 -5.42 -5.99
N SER A 98 3.90 -6.59 -6.39
CA SER A 98 3.34 -7.38 -7.49
C SER A 98 1.89 -7.83 -7.26
N ALA A 99 1.41 -7.79 -6.01
CA ALA A 99 0.03 -8.07 -5.64
C ALA A 99 -0.93 -6.86 -5.72
N PHE A 100 -0.49 -5.70 -6.27
CA PHE A 100 -1.29 -4.46 -6.29
C PHE A 100 -2.71 -4.62 -6.83
N ALA A 101 -2.93 -5.53 -7.79
CA ALA A 101 -4.22 -5.78 -8.41
C ALA A 101 -5.04 -6.93 -7.77
N ALA A 102 -4.47 -7.67 -6.82
CA ALA A 102 -4.98 -8.99 -6.40
C ALA A 102 -6.32 -8.96 -5.63
N SER A 103 -6.66 -7.87 -4.92
CA SER A 103 -7.91 -7.79 -4.15
C SER A 103 -8.38 -6.35 -3.94
N GLY A 104 -9.63 -6.08 -4.33
CA GLY A 104 -10.29 -4.78 -4.15
C GLY A 104 -9.66 -3.66 -4.97
N SER A 105 -9.16 -3.95 -6.16
CA SER A 105 -8.35 -3.03 -7.00
C SER A 105 -9.15 -2.06 -7.87
N ASP A 106 -10.48 -2.04 -7.77
CA ASP A 106 -11.32 -1.11 -8.56
C ASP A 106 -10.99 0.36 -8.32
N TYR A 107 -10.43 0.71 -7.15
CA TYR A 107 -9.99 2.08 -6.87
C TYR A 107 -8.84 2.52 -7.79
N LEU A 108 -8.05 1.60 -8.36
CA LEU A 108 -6.95 1.92 -9.26
C LEU A 108 -7.44 2.61 -10.53
N LYS A 109 -8.67 2.30 -10.98
CA LYS A 109 -9.32 2.94 -12.16
C LYS A 109 -9.67 4.42 -11.93
N LEU A 110 -9.55 4.89 -10.69
CA LEU A 110 -9.80 6.27 -10.31
C LEU A 110 -8.52 7.13 -10.34
N ILE A 111 -7.36 6.52 -10.56
CA ILE A 111 -6.07 7.19 -10.53
C ILE A 111 -5.75 7.68 -11.94
N ASP A 112 -5.84 8.99 -12.13
CA ASP A 112 -5.52 9.66 -13.39
C ASP A 112 -4.49 10.79 -13.17
N ALA A 113 -4.07 11.43 -14.26
CA ALA A 113 -3.14 12.54 -14.21
C ALA A 113 -3.65 13.72 -13.34
N GLY A 114 -4.96 13.96 -13.31
CA GLY A 114 -5.57 15.01 -12.48
C GLY A 114 -5.45 14.72 -10.98
N SER A 115 -5.64 13.46 -10.61
CA SER A 115 -5.48 12.98 -9.24
C SER A 115 -4.01 13.08 -8.78
N LEU A 116 -3.05 12.74 -9.65
CA LEU A 116 -1.62 12.91 -9.34
C LEU A 116 -1.22 14.38 -9.16
N ARG A 117 -1.73 15.28 -10.01
CA ARG A 117 -1.50 16.73 -9.86
C ARG A 117 -2.13 17.27 -8.57
N SER A 118 -3.31 16.78 -8.22
CA SER A 118 -3.96 17.14 -6.95
C SER A 118 -3.13 16.68 -5.75
N LEU A 119 -2.55 15.49 -5.81
CA LEU A 119 -1.67 14.96 -4.77
C LEU A 119 -0.43 15.84 -4.53
N LEU A 120 0.18 16.38 -5.59
CA LEU A 120 1.33 17.28 -5.46
C LEU A 120 1.02 18.50 -4.57
N GLY A 121 -0.17 19.08 -4.74
CA GLY A 121 -0.61 20.22 -3.94
C GLY A 121 -0.88 19.88 -2.48
N LEU A 122 -1.30 18.65 -2.19
CA LEU A 122 -1.61 18.18 -0.82
C LEU A 122 -0.38 17.82 0.00
N GLN A 123 0.75 17.52 -0.65
CA GLN A 123 1.96 17.01 0.02
C GLN A 123 1.67 15.77 0.91
N GLY A 124 0.71 14.95 0.52
CA GLY A 124 0.30 13.74 1.25
C GLY A 124 0.82 12.43 0.67
N ALA A 125 0.46 11.34 1.33
CA ALA A 125 0.65 9.98 0.84
C ALA A 125 -0.69 9.39 0.41
N LEU A 126 -0.81 9.13 -0.90
CA LEU A 126 -2.00 8.59 -1.53
C LEU A 126 -1.96 7.06 -1.53
N GLY A 127 -3.05 6.43 -1.13
CA GLY A 127 -3.23 4.99 -1.27
C GLY A 127 -4.63 4.54 -0.86
N CYS A 128 -4.84 3.24 -0.81
CA CYS A 128 -6.06 2.69 -0.26
C CYS A 128 -5.94 2.66 1.27
N ILE A 129 -6.73 3.48 1.97
CA ILE A 129 -6.81 3.46 3.43
C ILE A 129 -7.69 2.28 3.88
N ASP A 130 -7.16 1.41 4.72
CA ASP A 130 -7.91 0.42 5.49
C ASP A 130 -7.92 0.78 6.98
N SER A 131 -8.80 0.14 7.74
CA SER A 131 -8.98 0.43 9.16
C SER A 131 -9.46 -0.75 9.98
N HIS A 132 -9.00 -0.82 11.22
CA HIS A 132 -9.55 -1.71 12.23
C HIS A 132 -10.82 -1.11 12.85
N ARG A 133 -11.70 -1.98 13.36
CA ARG A 133 -12.88 -1.55 14.11
C ARG A 133 -12.51 -0.83 15.41
N GLU A 134 -11.49 -1.33 16.09
CA GLU A 134 -10.94 -0.75 17.32
C GLU A 134 -9.48 -0.34 17.08
N ALA A 135 -9.00 0.59 17.89
CA ALA A 135 -7.61 1.02 17.79
C ALA A 135 -6.67 -0.05 18.35
N VAL A 136 -5.55 -0.26 17.66
CA VAL A 136 -4.47 -1.18 18.06
C VAL A 136 -3.26 -0.37 18.52
N SER A 137 -2.34 -1.00 19.25
CA SER A 137 -1.08 -0.36 19.63
C SER A 137 0.13 -1.22 19.29
N ILE A 138 1.16 -0.56 18.73
CA ILE A 138 2.47 -1.13 18.40
C ILE A 138 3.51 -0.15 18.96
N PHE A 139 4.44 -0.61 19.80
CA PHE A 139 5.43 0.21 20.51
C PHE A 139 4.83 1.44 21.22
N GLY A 140 3.64 1.29 21.81
CA GLY A 140 2.92 2.37 22.49
C GLY A 140 2.24 3.38 21.55
N ILE A 141 2.44 3.28 20.24
CA ILE A 141 1.77 4.13 19.24
C ILE A 141 0.40 3.54 18.97
N ARG A 142 -0.65 4.33 19.21
CA ARG A 142 -2.04 3.93 18.98
C ARG A 142 -2.46 4.33 17.57
N SER A 143 -2.95 3.39 16.77
CA SER A 143 -3.46 3.64 15.43
C SER A 143 -4.71 2.82 15.13
N GLN A 144 -5.48 3.24 14.13
CA GLN A 144 -6.70 2.54 13.71
C GLN A 144 -6.80 2.40 12.19
N ALA A 145 -6.04 3.18 11.43
CA ALA A 145 -6.08 3.19 9.97
C ALA A 145 -4.65 3.14 9.42
N TRP A 146 -4.51 2.57 8.22
CA TRP A 146 -3.24 2.47 7.53
C TRP A 146 -3.43 2.56 6.00
N LEU A 147 -2.37 2.91 5.29
CA LEU A 147 -2.30 2.78 3.84
C LEU A 147 -1.84 1.37 3.48
N ARG A 148 -2.54 0.71 2.56
CA ARG A 148 -2.11 -0.58 2.01
C ARG A 148 -0.78 -0.43 1.25
N SER A 149 0.25 -1.16 1.68
CA SER A 149 1.60 -1.19 1.11
C SER A 149 1.60 -1.58 -0.38
N SER A 150 0.53 -2.26 -0.83
CA SER A 150 0.40 -2.70 -2.21
C SER A 150 0.43 -1.58 -3.25
N PHE A 151 0.05 -0.35 -2.88
CA PHE A 151 0.05 0.81 -3.78
C PHE A 151 0.04 2.13 -2.98
N ILE A 152 1.18 2.83 -2.93
CA ILE A 152 1.33 4.12 -2.24
C ILE A 152 2.09 5.12 -3.11
N LEU A 153 1.52 6.30 -3.32
CA LEU A 153 2.15 7.43 -4.02
C LEU A 153 2.44 8.57 -3.05
N MET A 154 3.62 9.17 -3.10
CA MET A 154 3.98 10.35 -2.29
C MET A 154 5.11 11.14 -2.96
N ASN A 155 5.38 12.38 -2.54
CA ASN A 155 6.56 13.07 -3.08
C ASN A 155 7.85 12.45 -2.49
N PRO A 156 8.99 12.58 -3.20
CA PRO A 156 10.25 12.03 -2.72
C PRO A 156 10.65 12.55 -1.33
N ARG A 157 10.29 13.79 -0.98
CA ARG A 157 10.61 14.36 0.32
C ARG A 157 9.96 13.61 1.48
N GLN A 158 8.70 13.22 1.36
CA GLN A 158 8.03 12.42 2.39
C GLN A 158 8.69 11.06 2.50
N LEU A 159 9.01 10.40 1.39
CA LEU A 159 9.71 9.11 1.40
C LEU A 159 11.08 9.21 2.08
N SER A 160 11.92 10.15 1.65
CA SER A 160 13.27 10.35 2.21
C SER A 160 13.26 10.71 3.69
N SER A 161 12.21 11.39 4.18
CA SER A 161 12.08 11.75 5.61
C SER A 161 11.88 10.55 6.53
N LEU A 162 11.48 9.40 5.97
CA LEU A 162 11.34 8.17 6.74
C LEU A 162 12.72 7.56 7.05
N GLY A 163 13.65 7.57 6.10
CA GLY A 163 14.83 6.71 6.16
C GLY A 163 14.46 5.28 5.75
N SER A 164 14.93 4.27 6.48
CA SER A 164 14.56 2.87 6.22
C SER A 164 13.05 2.65 6.37
N LEU A 165 12.43 1.91 5.45
CA LEU A 165 11.02 1.53 5.52
C LEU A 165 10.76 0.36 6.47
N VAL A 166 11.82 -0.36 6.87
CA VAL A 166 11.74 -1.36 7.94
C VAL A 166 11.69 -0.65 9.29
N SER A 167 10.56 -0.80 9.99
CA SER A 167 10.35 -0.27 11.35
C SER A 167 10.46 -1.35 12.41
N VAL A 168 10.07 -2.58 12.04
CA VAL A 168 10.08 -3.78 12.88
C VAL A 168 10.96 -4.81 12.18
N GLY A 169 12.24 -4.81 12.54
CA GLY A 169 13.21 -5.78 12.03
C GLY A 169 13.18 -7.11 12.79
N ARG A 170 14.06 -8.03 12.38
CA ARG A 170 14.16 -9.39 12.94
C ARG A 170 14.43 -9.43 14.45
N ASP A 171 15.23 -8.50 14.95
CA ASP A 171 15.65 -8.45 16.36
C ASP A 171 14.63 -7.77 17.28
N ALA A 172 13.46 -7.37 16.75
CA ALA A 172 12.40 -6.77 17.55
C ALA A 172 11.91 -7.77 18.63
N PRO A 173 11.76 -7.33 19.90
CA PRO A 173 11.38 -8.21 21.02
C PRO A 173 9.87 -8.50 21.00
N ILE A 174 9.39 -9.13 19.94
CA ILE A 174 7.97 -9.42 19.71
C ILE A 174 7.68 -10.90 19.87
N PHE A 175 8.52 -11.76 19.29
CA PHE A 175 8.23 -13.19 19.17
C PHE A 175 8.98 -14.01 20.22
N SER A 176 8.36 -15.09 20.68
CA SER A 176 8.90 -15.97 21.71
C SER A 176 9.70 -17.16 21.14
N GLY A 177 9.53 -17.46 19.85
CA GLY A 177 10.00 -18.72 19.25
C GLY A 177 9.15 -19.95 19.60
N ASN A 178 7.99 -19.80 20.24
CA ASN A 178 7.11 -20.91 20.62
C ASN A 178 5.75 -20.82 19.89
N PRO A 179 5.36 -21.79 19.04
CA PRO A 179 4.09 -21.74 18.30
C PRO A 179 2.83 -21.75 19.18
N ARG A 180 2.91 -22.25 20.43
CA ARG A 180 1.78 -22.22 21.37
C ARG A 180 1.56 -20.86 22.04
N GLN A 181 2.59 -20.02 22.00
CA GLN A 181 2.59 -18.68 22.60
C GLN A 181 3.51 -17.81 21.75
N PRO A 182 3.14 -17.50 20.49
CA PRO A 182 4.09 -16.96 19.50
C PRO A 182 4.57 -15.55 19.82
N PHE A 183 3.82 -14.80 20.61
CA PHE A 183 4.23 -13.50 21.15
C PHE A 183 4.85 -13.66 22.53
N ARG A 184 5.81 -12.80 22.85
CA ARG A 184 6.34 -12.67 24.21
C ARG A 184 5.29 -12.04 25.14
N ASP A 185 5.39 -12.34 26.43
CA ASP A 185 4.52 -11.73 27.45
C ASP A 185 4.68 -10.20 27.54
N ASP A 186 5.89 -9.72 27.28
CA ASP A 186 6.26 -8.30 27.24
C ASP A 186 6.26 -7.72 25.81
N ALA A 187 5.69 -8.43 24.83
CA ALA A 187 5.70 -7.98 23.44
C ALA A 187 5.07 -6.58 23.34
N PRO A 188 5.71 -5.63 22.65
CA PRO A 188 5.26 -4.23 22.56
C PRO A 188 4.11 -4.07 21.56
N ILE A 189 3.13 -4.96 21.61
CA ILE A 189 1.93 -4.98 20.77
C ILE A 189 0.75 -5.24 21.70
N SER A 190 -0.32 -4.43 21.59
CA SER A 190 -1.52 -4.62 22.41
C SER A 190 -2.06 -6.05 22.31
N GLN A 191 -2.48 -6.63 23.44
CA GLN A 191 -3.01 -8.00 23.51
C GLN A 191 -4.14 -8.26 22.51
N ALA A 192 -5.06 -7.30 22.36
CA ALA A 192 -6.15 -7.39 21.39
C ALA A 192 -5.64 -7.54 19.94
N TYR A 193 -4.54 -6.85 19.59
CA TYR A 193 -3.97 -6.94 18.26
C TYR A 193 -3.17 -8.24 18.05
N GLN A 194 -2.49 -8.74 19.09
CA GLN A 194 -1.87 -10.07 19.04
C GLN A 194 -2.92 -11.16 18.73
N GLN A 195 -4.08 -11.11 19.40
CA GLN A 195 -5.19 -12.02 19.15
C GLN A 195 -5.75 -11.88 17.73
N LEU A 196 -5.89 -10.64 17.25
CA LEU A 196 -6.35 -10.37 15.89
C LEU A 196 -5.37 -10.93 14.85
N LEU A 197 -4.07 -10.74 15.03
CA LEU A 197 -3.03 -11.27 14.14
C LEU A 197 -3.03 -12.80 14.11
N LEU A 198 -3.16 -13.44 15.28
CA LEU A 198 -3.30 -14.89 15.38
C LEU A 198 -4.51 -15.39 14.60
N HIS A 199 -5.68 -14.82 14.88
CA HIS A 199 -6.92 -15.21 14.22
C HIS A 199 -6.89 -14.97 12.73
N TRP A 200 -6.36 -13.83 12.29
CA TRP A 200 -6.30 -13.50 10.89
C TRP A 200 -5.39 -14.46 10.12
N LEU A 201 -4.21 -14.79 10.65
CA LEU A 201 -3.20 -15.60 9.95
C LEU A 201 -3.43 -17.11 10.04
N THR A 202 -4.01 -17.59 11.14
CA THR A 202 -4.15 -19.04 11.39
C THR A 202 -5.60 -19.51 11.33
N GLY A 203 -6.57 -18.59 11.49
CA GLY A 203 -7.96 -18.93 11.71
C GLY A 203 -8.28 -19.30 13.16
N ASP A 204 -7.28 -19.42 14.04
CA ASP A 204 -7.49 -19.76 15.45
C ASP A 204 -7.96 -18.57 16.28
N GLY A 205 -8.92 -18.80 17.18
CA GLY A 205 -9.50 -17.77 18.04
C GLY A 205 -10.98 -17.54 17.73
N ALA A 206 -11.74 -17.19 18.77
CA ALA A 206 -13.21 -17.07 18.74
C ALA A 206 -13.74 -15.84 17.96
N GLY A 207 -13.01 -15.36 16.95
CA GLY A 207 -13.34 -14.17 16.17
C GLY A 207 -14.39 -14.43 15.09
N LYS A 208 -15.27 -13.44 14.87
CA LYS A 208 -16.19 -13.38 13.70
C LYS A 208 -15.60 -12.57 12.53
N GLU A 209 -14.29 -12.30 12.57
CA GLU A 209 -13.62 -11.44 11.60
C GLU A 209 -13.15 -12.24 10.37
N ALA A 210 -12.75 -11.53 9.31
CA ALA A 210 -12.29 -12.16 8.09
C ALA A 210 -10.92 -12.83 8.30
N VAL A 211 -10.79 -14.08 7.86
CA VAL A 211 -9.53 -14.84 7.91
C VAL A 211 -8.74 -14.61 6.62
N TRP A 212 -7.40 -14.65 6.71
CA TRP A 212 -6.54 -14.49 5.54
C TRP A 212 -6.71 -15.67 4.57
N HIS A 213 -6.77 -15.36 3.28
CA HIS A 213 -6.93 -16.37 2.21
C HIS A 213 -5.79 -17.40 2.12
N SER A 214 -4.65 -17.16 2.78
CA SER A 214 -3.48 -18.06 2.81
C SER A 214 -3.18 -18.53 4.23
N ARG A 215 -4.22 -18.79 5.02
CA ARG A 215 -4.12 -19.30 6.39
C ARG A 215 -3.36 -20.63 6.46
N PHE A 216 -2.76 -20.89 7.61
CA PHE A 216 -1.99 -22.10 7.89
C PHE A 216 -2.06 -22.45 9.38
N ASP A 217 -1.84 -23.72 9.71
CA ASP A 217 -1.75 -24.17 11.09
C ASP A 217 -0.42 -23.69 11.69
N LEU A 218 -0.46 -23.15 12.91
CA LEU A 218 0.74 -22.67 13.58
C LEU A 218 1.48 -23.82 14.27
N THR A 219 2.59 -24.25 13.67
CA THR A 219 3.46 -25.33 14.12
C THR A 219 4.90 -24.84 14.23
N PRO A 220 5.84 -25.61 14.81
CA PRO A 220 7.26 -25.24 14.81
C PRO A 220 7.80 -24.95 13.40
N GLU A 221 7.31 -25.66 12.38
CA GLU A 221 7.73 -25.52 10.98
C GLU A 221 7.19 -24.24 10.33
N THR A 222 5.95 -23.84 10.66
CA THR A 222 5.31 -22.64 10.08
C THR A 222 5.52 -21.38 10.91
N LEU A 223 6.05 -21.50 12.13
CA LEU A 223 6.34 -20.37 13.01
C LEU A 223 7.24 -19.29 12.36
N PRO A 224 8.36 -19.63 11.68
CA PRO A 224 9.18 -18.60 11.02
C PRO A 224 8.39 -17.79 9.97
N PHE A 225 7.47 -18.45 9.26
CA PHE A 225 6.59 -17.80 8.30
C PHE A 225 5.56 -16.90 9.00
N PHE A 226 4.96 -17.35 10.09
CA PHE A 226 4.07 -16.53 10.94
C PHE A 226 4.78 -15.26 11.43
N GLU A 227 5.97 -15.39 12.00
CA GLU A 227 6.71 -14.24 12.54
C GLU A 227 7.09 -13.26 11.42
N SER A 228 7.57 -13.78 10.29
CA SER A 228 7.94 -12.98 9.13
C SER A 228 6.74 -12.24 8.54
N LYS A 229 5.60 -12.92 8.37
CA LYS A 229 4.37 -12.30 7.87
C LYS A 229 3.80 -11.27 8.85
N THR A 230 3.89 -11.57 10.15
CA THR A 230 3.49 -10.62 11.19
C THR A 230 4.35 -9.37 11.16
N ARG A 231 5.69 -9.48 11.03
CA ARG A 231 6.56 -8.30 10.85
C ARG A 231 6.19 -7.47 9.63
N ALA A 232 5.89 -8.09 8.49
CA ALA A 232 5.44 -7.37 7.31
C ALA A 232 4.15 -6.57 7.56
N ILE A 233 3.17 -7.15 8.25
CA ILE A 233 1.93 -6.46 8.64
C ILE A 233 2.23 -5.29 9.59
N LEU A 234 3.09 -5.50 10.59
CA LEU A 234 3.48 -4.43 11.53
C LEU A 234 4.22 -3.29 10.82
N ASN A 235 5.09 -3.60 9.85
CA ASN A 235 5.78 -2.61 9.03
C ASN A 235 4.81 -1.78 8.17
N GLU A 236 3.73 -2.39 7.66
CA GLU A 236 2.68 -1.65 6.93
C GLU A 236 1.99 -0.60 7.81
N LEU A 237 1.59 -0.98 9.03
CA LEU A 237 1.01 -0.04 9.98
C LEU A 237 2.02 1.03 10.43
N MET A 238 3.26 0.62 10.70
CA MET A 238 4.32 1.52 11.16
C MET A 238 4.76 2.52 10.09
N LEU A 239 4.77 2.12 8.81
CA LEU A 239 4.98 3.04 7.68
C LEU A 239 3.98 4.19 7.73
N THR A 240 2.70 3.87 7.92
CA THR A 240 1.63 4.87 8.02
C THR A 240 1.80 5.75 9.26
N ASN A 241 2.11 5.15 10.42
CA ASN A 241 2.35 5.90 11.65
C ASN A 241 3.51 6.90 11.51
N ARG A 242 4.59 6.50 10.83
CA ARG A 242 5.76 7.35 10.61
C ARG A 242 5.49 8.47 9.59
N LEU A 243 4.70 8.20 8.55
CA LEU A 243 4.22 9.24 7.64
C LEU A 243 3.44 10.32 8.41
N LEU A 244 2.48 9.91 9.25
CA LEU A 244 1.70 10.82 10.09
C LEU A 244 2.59 11.60 11.08
N ALA A 245 3.55 10.93 11.71
CA ALA A 245 4.48 11.57 12.64
C ALA A 245 5.36 12.64 11.95
N ASN A 246 5.64 12.47 10.65
CA ASN A 246 6.35 13.44 9.82
C ASN A 246 5.44 14.52 9.21
N GLY A 247 4.16 14.60 9.64
CA GLY A 247 3.20 15.57 9.14
C GLY A 247 2.70 15.29 7.72
N CYS A 248 2.89 14.06 7.20
CA CYS A 248 2.37 13.66 5.89
C CYS A 248 0.92 13.20 6.04
N PRO A 249 -0.08 13.92 5.49
CA PRO A 249 -1.47 13.49 5.56
C PRO A 249 -1.71 12.25 4.72
N LEU A 250 -2.55 11.34 5.22
CA LEU A 250 -2.99 10.16 4.46
C LEU A 250 -4.14 10.54 3.55
N VAL A 251 -4.05 10.16 2.28
CA VAL A 251 -5.02 10.51 1.26
C VAL A 251 -5.61 9.23 0.65
N ASP A 252 -6.92 9.06 0.78
CA ASP A 252 -7.65 7.97 0.14
C ASP A 252 -7.83 8.22 -1.36
N VAL A 253 -7.52 7.21 -2.18
CA VAL A 253 -7.68 7.27 -3.64
C VAL A 253 -9.10 7.63 -4.07
N THR A 254 -10.12 7.05 -3.43
CA THR A 254 -11.50 7.30 -3.83
C THR A 254 -11.92 8.73 -3.48
N TRP A 255 -11.54 9.21 -2.29
CA TRP A 255 -11.79 10.59 -1.88
C TRP A 255 -11.11 11.60 -2.81
N LEU A 256 -9.82 11.42 -3.10
CA LEU A 256 -9.07 12.34 -3.94
C LEU A 256 -9.64 12.41 -5.36
N ALA A 257 -9.96 11.25 -5.97
CA ALA A 257 -10.53 11.21 -7.31
C ALA A 257 -11.94 11.83 -7.38
N GLN A 258 -12.74 11.76 -6.31
CA GLN A 258 -14.01 12.49 -6.25
C GLN A 258 -13.80 14.00 -6.15
N ARG A 259 -12.81 14.42 -5.36
CA ARG A 259 -12.46 15.83 -5.19
C ARG A 259 -11.88 16.44 -6.46
N ALA A 260 -10.95 15.77 -7.12
CA ALA A 260 -10.36 16.21 -8.38
C ALA A 260 -11.41 16.43 -9.49
N ARG A 261 -12.48 15.62 -9.49
CA ARG A 261 -13.62 15.78 -10.42
C ARG A 261 -14.61 16.88 -10.02
N ALA A 262 -14.67 17.23 -8.74
CA ALA A 262 -15.61 18.22 -8.22
C ALA A 262 -15.02 19.64 -8.15
N ALA A 263 -13.70 19.77 -8.05
CA ALA A 263 -13.02 21.05 -7.93
C ALA A 263 -13.02 21.78 -9.29
N SER A 264 -13.79 22.87 -9.37
CA SER A 264 -13.72 23.89 -10.43
C SER A 264 -12.92 25.13 -10.00
N THR A 265 -12.38 25.18 -8.78
CA THR A 265 -11.64 26.34 -8.26
C THR A 265 -10.61 25.96 -7.18
N GLU A 266 -9.48 26.66 -7.20
CA GLU A 266 -8.28 26.54 -6.36
C GLU A 266 -8.52 26.96 -4.90
N ALA A 267 -9.40 26.27 -4.17
CA ALA A 267 -9.45 26.42 -2.73
C ALA A 267 -8.33 25.59 -2.08
N GLU A 268 -7.66 26.15 -1.07
CA GLU A 268 -6.70 25.45 -0.22
C GLU A 268 -7.37 24.19 0.38
N ILE A 269 -6.82 23.01 0.07
CA ILE A 269 -7.47 21.74 0.39
C ILE A 269 -6.88 21.20 1.69
N ASP A 270 -7.68 21.25 2.76
CA ASP A 270 -7.39 20.50 3.97
C ASP A 270 -7.82 19.04 3.80
N VAL A 271 -6.92 18.10 4.14
CA VAL A 271 -7.17 16.66 4.04
C VAL A 271 -7.94 16.23 5.30
N PRO A 272 -9.21 15.81 5.19
CA PRO A 272 -10.01 15.50 6.38
C PRO A 272 -9.58 14.17 7.02
N ASP A 273 -10.04 13.91 8.25
CA ASP A 273 -9.83 12.62 8.93
C ASP A 273 -10.21 11.44 8.03
N TRP A 274 -9.43 10.35 8.13
CA TRP A 274 -9.60 9.17 7.28
C TRP A 274 -11.01 8.61 7.30
N ARG A 275 -11.75 8.72 8.43
CA ARG A 275 -13.15 8.26 8.52
C ARG A 275 -14.05 8.99 7.55
N VAL A 276 -13.83 10.30 7.41
CA VAL A 276 -14.57 11.14 6.45
C VAL A 276 -14.21 10.72 5.03
N GLN A 277 -12.93 10.51 4.75
CA GLN A 277 -12.44 10.10 3.43
C GLN A 277 -13.06 8.76 3.00
N ILE A 278 -12.94 7.71 3.81
CA ILE A 278 -13.45 6.38 3.44
C ILE A 278 -14.99 6.29 3.45
N SER A 279 -15.69 7.18 4.16
CA SER A 279 -17.17 7.25 4.11
C SER A 279 -17.68 7.53 2.68
N ALA A 280 -16.85 8.18 1.85
CA ALA A 280 -17.17 8.46 0.46
C ALA A 280 -17.27 7.19 -0.40
N ARG A 281 -16.52 6.13 -0.07
CA ARG A 281 -16.59 4.83 -0.75
C ARG A 281 -17.98 4.20 -0.62
N ALA A 282 -18.57 4.27 0.58
CA ALA A 282 -19.90 3.73 0.86
C ALA A 282 -21.01 4.47 0.10
N ARG A 283 -20.86 5.80 -0.05
CA ARG A 283 -21.78 6.61 -0.86
C ARG A 283 -21.74 6.19 -2.32
N SER A 284 -20.56 6.06 -2.94
CA SER A 284 -20.41 5.63 -4.34
C SER A 284 -21.04 4.27 -4.62
N ARG A 285 -20.87 3.29 -3.71
CA ARG A 285 -21.51 1.97 -3.83
C ARG A 285 -23.04 2.09 -3.84
N ARG A 286 -23.63 2.88 -2.94
CA ARG A 286 -25.09 3.10 -2.89
C ARG A 286 -25.63 3.78 -4.15
N THR A 287 -24.93 4.78 -4.69
CA THR A 287 -25.36 5.45 -5.93
C THR A 287 -25.32 4.52 -7.14
N LEU A 288 -24.32 3.63 -7.21
CA LEU A 288 -24.23 2.63 -8.28
C LEU A 288 -25.39 1.62 -8.21
N THR A 289 -25.70 1.11 -7.01
CA THR A 289 -26.84 0.21 -6.79
C THR A 289 -28.18 0.89 -7.09
N GLN A 290 -28.34 2.17 -6.75
CA GLN A 290 -29.54 2.94 -7.08
C GLN A 290 -29.68 3.20 -8.59
N LYS A 291 -28.59 3.50 -9.30
CA LYS A 291 -28.59 3.65 -10.76
C LYS A 291 -28.92 2.35 -11.47
N LEU A 292 -28.35 1.22 -11.04
CA LEU A 292 -28.66 -0.11 -11.55
C LEU A 292 -30.14 -0.48 -11.32
N ARG A 293 -30.68 -0.23 -10.12
CA ARG A 293 -32.11 -0.44 -9.84
C ARG A 293 -33.01 0.44 -10.72
N ARG A 294 -32.66 1.70 -10.96
CA ARG A 294 -33.40 2.60 -11.85
C ARG A 294 -33.31 2.20 -13.33
N TRP A 295 -32.18 1.65 -13.76
CA TRP A 295 -32.01 1.13 -15.11
C TRP A 295 -32.86 -0.13 -15.32
N LEU A 296 -32.78 -1.08 -14.39
CA LEU A 296 -33.61 -2.30 -14.38
C LEU A 296 -35.10 -1.95 -14.32
N SER A 297 -35.53 -1.00 -13.49
CA SER A 297 -36.94 -0.59 -13.43
C SER A 297 -37.44 0.09 -14.70
N LYS A 298 -36.56 0.73 -15.48
CA LYS A 298 -36.90 1.32 -16.79
C LYS A 298 -36.92 0.29 -17.92
N HIS A 299 -36.21 -0.82 -17.78
CA HIS A 299 -36.09 -1.86 -18.81
C HIS A 299 -36.96 -3.10 -18.51
N MET A 300 -37.53 -3.19 -17.30
CA MET A 300 -38.53 -4.19 -16.92
C MET A 300 -39.98 -3.65 -16.94
N SER A 301 -40.20 -2.40 -17.37
CA SER A 301 -41.55 -1.82 -17.56
C SER A 301 -42.07 -1.95 -19.00
N TRP A 302 -41.48 -2.86 -19.78
CA TRP A 302 -41.96 -3.26 -21.11
C TRP A 302 -42.14 -4.79 -21.11
N GLN A 303 -43.14 -5.25 -20.36
CA GLN A 303 -43.81 -6.55 -20.53
C GLN A 303 -45.29 -6.36 -20.24
#